data_AF-A0A1S8TNQ1-F1
#
_entry.id   AF-A0A1S8TNQ1-F1
#
_cell.length_a   1.000
_cell.length_b   1.000
_cell.length_c   1.000
_cell.angle_alpha   90.00
_cell.angle_beta   90.00
_cell.angle_gamma   90.00
#
_symmetry.space_group_name_H-M   'P 1'
#
loop_
_entity.id
_entity.type
_entity.pdbx_description
1 polymer ?
#
loop_
_entity_poly.entity_id
_entity_poly.type
_entity_poly.pdbx_seq_one_letter_code
_entity_poly.pdbx_strand_id
1 'polypeptide(L)'
;MDRMFSENFMNDYYIDIELYIVIVTSFLGLKVGLGTIANMIVIGCFMDLIIYIKIIPVCNNLFTGIIMLIGSLFASAIGSYLYIGCEMGCGPRDGLMMALVKRTGKPISIIRFSIEMGALIIGWILDGFVGIGTLVTAFGIGYCIQMIYKVCKSDVKLLKHRNIKEGLKFMNECITN
;
A
#
# COMPACT_ATOMS: atom_id res chain seq x y z
N MET A 1 -5.48 22.67 -24.21
CA MET A 1 -4.03 22.52 -23.95
C MET A 1 -3.75 22.37 -22.45
N ASP A 2 -4.58 22.97 -21.59
CA ASP A 2 -4.39 22.96 -20.12
C ASP A 2 -4.63 21.63 -19.39
N ARG A 3 -5.47 20.72 -19.93
CA ARG A 3 -5.64 19.38 -19.33
C ARG A 3 -4.42 18.48 -19.52
N MET A 4 -3.80 18.51 -20.70
CA MET A 4 -2.64 17.67 -21.02
C MET A 4 -1.38 18.14 -20.28
N PHE A 5 -1.24 19.46 -20.07
CA PHE A 5 -0.19 20.02 -19.22
C PHE A 5 -0.41 19.67 -17.74
N SER A 6 -1.65 19.75 -17.25
CA SER A 6 -1.98 19.35 -15.87
C SER A 6 -1.82 17.86 -15.61
N GLU A 7 -2.12 17.00 -16.59
CA GLU A 7 -1.91 15.54 -16.49
C GLU A 7 -0.43 15.19 -16.46
N ASN A 8 0.40 15.81 -17.32
CA ASN A 8 1.85 15.60 -17.29
C ASN A 8 2.49 16.14 -15.99
N PHE A 9 2.08 17.32 -15.53
CA PHE A 9 2.56 17.89 -14.27
C PHE A 9 2.19 16.99 -13.07
N MET A 10 0.93 16.55 -12.97
CA MET A 10 0.49 15.65 -11.89
C MET A 10 1.19 14.29 -11.92
N ASN A 11 1.44 13.74 -13.12
CA ASN A 11 2.19 12.49 -13.27
C ASN A 11 3.65 12.65 -12.81
N ASP A 12 4.30 13.77 -13.13
CA ASP A 12 5.67 14.05 -12.67
C ASP A 12 5.74 14.09 -11.13
N TYR A 13 4.83 14.80 -10.45
CA TYR A 13 4.79 14.83 -8.98
C TYR A 13 4.44 13.48 -8.34
N TYR A 14 3.57 12.68 -8.97
CA TYR A 14 3.18 11.39 -8.42
C TYR A 14 4.35 10.40 -8.42
N ILE A 15 5.08 10.35 -9.53
CA ILE A 15 6.30 9.55 -9.68
C ILE A 15 7.35 10.02 -8.67
N ASP A 16 7.52 11.32 -8.50
CA ASP A 16 8.46 11.90 -7.53
C ASP A 16 8.11 11.55 -6.07
N ILE A 17 6.82 11.59 -5.70
CA ILE A 17 6.35 11.23 -4.36
C ILE A 17 6.57 9.74 -4.10
N GLU A 18 6.21 8.86 -5.04
CA GLU A 18 6.44 7.42 -4.89
C GLU A 18 7.93 7.11 -4.79
N LEU A 19 8.75 7.72 -5.63
CA LEU A 19 10.20 7.57 -5.58
C LEU A 19 10.78 8.07 -4.26
N TYR A 20 10.28 9.20 -3.74
CA TYR A 20 10.69 9.73 -2.44
C TYR A 20 10.35 8.77 -1.30
N ILE A 21 9.15 8.20 -1.29
CA ILE A 21 8.73 7.21 -0.28
C ILE A 21 9.61 5.95 -0.38
N VAL A 22 9.96 5.50 -1.59
CA VAL A 22 10.88 4.38 -1.80
C VAL A 22 12.26 4.68 -1.24
N ILE A 23 12.80 5.87 -1.51
CA ILE A 23 14.11 6.30 -1.01
C ILE A 23 14.10 6.32 0.52
N VAL A 24 13.10 6.95 1.15
CA VAL A 24 12.96 6.99 2.62
C VAL A 24 12.84 5.58 3.20
N THR A 25 12.07 4.71 2.56
CA THR A 25 11.88 3.31 3.00
C THR A 25 13.16 2.49 2.86
N SER A 26 13.94 2.75 1.81
CA SER A 26 15.26 2.13 1.60
C SER A 26 16.26 2.59 2.67
N PHE A 27 16.28 3.88 3.00
CA PHE A 27 17.10 4.43 4.11
C PHE A 27 16.72 3.86 5.48
N LEU A 28 15.45 3.51 5.68
CA LEU A 28 14.98 2.86 6.90
C LEU A 28 15.44 1.40 7.04
N GLY A 29 16.11 0.85 6.02
CA GLY A 29 16.75 -0.46 6.03
C GLY A 29 15.90 -1.57 5.44
N LEU A 30 14.86 -1.22 4.66
CA LEU A 30 14.07 -2.23 3.98
C LEU A 30 14.71 -2.63 2.65
N LYS A 31 14.91 -3.93 2.49
CA LYS A 31 15.41 -4.57 1.28
C LYS A 31 14.36 -4.48 0.17
N VAL A 32 14.67 -3.73 -0.89
CA VAL A 32 13.84 -3.67 -2.11
C VAL A 32 13.98 -5.01 -2.83
N GLY A 33 12.87 -5.73 -2.94
CA GLY A 33 12.79 -7.03 -3.59
C GLY A 33 12.08 -6.95 -4.95
N LEU A 34 12.05 -8.07 -5.68
CA LEU A 34 11.26 -8.17 -6.93
C LEU A 34 9.77 -7.89 -6.68
N GLY A 35 9.25 -8.30 -5.51
CA GLY A 35 7.87 -8.04 -5.10
C GLY A 35 7.57 -6.56 -4.93
N THR A 36 8.55 -5.71 -4.59
CA THR A 36 8.36 -4.26 -4.50
C THR A 36 8.13 -3.65 -5.89
N ILE A 37 8.95 -4.03 -6.88
CA ILE A 37 8.81 -3.56 -8.26
C ILE A 37 7.51 -4.07 -8.86
N ALA A 38 7.22 -5.37 -8.69
CA ALA A 38 5.97 -5.96 -9.14
C ALA A 38 4.77 -5.25 -8.51
N ASN A 39 4.80 -4.95 -7.22
CA ASN A 39 3.72 -4.24 -6.54
C ASN A 39 3.45 -2.86 -7.16
N MET A 40 4.49 -2.06 -7.45
CA MET A 40 4.33 -0.73 -8.05
C MET A 40 3.65 -0.81 -9.42
N ILE A 41 4.10 -1.74 -10.27
CA ILE A 41 3.59 -1.88 -11.64
C ILE A 41 2.21 -2.53 -11.65
N VAL A 42 2.05 -3.63 -10.93
CA VAL A 42 0.85 -4.48 -10.96
C VAL A 42 -0.33 -3.76 -10.32
N ILE A 43 -0.15 -3.09 -9.17
CA ILE A 43 -1.28 -2.40 -8.53
C ILE A 43 -1.81 -1.28 -9.44
N GLY A 44 -0.93 -0.47 -10.04
CA GLY A 44 -1.36 0.58 -10.98
C GLY A 44 -2.11 0.01 -12.18
N CYS A 45 -1.53 -0.98 -12.85
CA CYS A 45 -2.15 -1.62 -14.01
C CYS A 45 -3.52 -2.26 -13.68
N PHE A 46 -3.65 -2.92 -12.53
CA PHE A 46 -4.93 -3.49 -12.10
C PHE A 46 -5.96 -2.42 -11.74
N MET A 47 -5.55 -1.32 -11.09
CA MET A 47 -6.45 -0.20 -10.81
C MET A 47 -7.00 0.40 -12.11
N ASP A 48 -6.12 0.67 -13.09
CA ASP A 48 -6.52 1.20 -14.39
C ASP A 48 -7.46 0.25 -15.12
N LEU A 49 -7.17 -1.05 -15.10
CA LEU A 49 -8.03 -2.07 -15.69
C LEU A 49 -9.42 -2.12 -15.04
N ILE A 50 -9.50 -2.09 -13.71
CA ILE A 50 -10.77 -2.10 -12.98
C ILE A 50 -11.61 -0.86 -13.30
N ILE A 51 -10.97 0.31 -13.36
CA ILE A 51 -11.61 1.57 -13.75
C ILE A 51 -12.11 1.51 -15.19
N TYR A 52 -11.28 0.99 -16.11
CA TYR A 52 -11.61 0.86 -17.53
C TYR A 52 -12.82 -0.05 -17.77
N ILE A 53 -12.87 -1.22 -17.11
CA ILE A 53 -13.99 -2.17 -17.26
C ILE A 53 -15.25 -1.67 -16.53
N LYS A 54 -15.15 -0.67 -15.65
CA LYS A 54 -16.27 -0.10 -14.86
C LYS A 54 -17.01 -1.16 -14.04
N ILE A 55 -16.29 -2.17 -13.54
CA ILE A 55 -16.85 -3.22 -12.68
C ILE A 55 -17.44 -2.63 -11.40
N ILE A 56 -16.84 -1.56 -10.87
CA ILE A 56 -17.24 -0.93 -9.62
C ILE A 56 -18.09 0.31 -9.94
N PRO A 57 -19.41 0.28 -9.68
CA PRO A 57 -20.29 1.42 -9.96
C PRO A 57 -20.07 2.56 -8.96
N VAL A 58 -20.32 3.79 -9.42
CA VAL A 58 -20.32 4.97 -8.55
C VAL A 58 -21.55 4.91 -7.64
N CYS A 59 -21.32 5.00 -6.33
CA CYS A 59 -22.39 4.97 -5.35
C CYS A 59 -22.97 6.36 -5.09
N ASN A 60 -24.28 6.51 -5.29
CA ASN A 60 -25.02 7.72 -4.96
C ASN A 60 -25.71 7.65 -3.59
N ASN A 61 -25.82 6.46 -3.00
CA ASN A 61 -26.44 6.23 -1.69
C ASN A 61 -25.38 6.04 -0.59
N LEU A 62 -25.60 6.67 0.56
CA LEU A 62 -24.70 6.58 1.71
C LEU A 62 -24.53 5.13 2.21
N PHE A 63 -25.62 4.36 2.25
CA PHE A 63 -25.59 2.99 2.74
C PHE A 63 -24.70 2.06 1.89
N THR A 64 -24.86 2.09 0.57
CA THR A 64 -24.00 1.31 -0.34
C THR A 64 -22.56 1.82 -0.33
N GLY A 65 -22.36 3.13 -0.21
CA GLY A 65 -21.03 3.72 -0.04
C GLY A 65 -20.29 3.20 1.19
N ILE A 66 -20.97 3.10 2.35
CA ILE A 66 -20.38 2.55 3.58
C ILE A 66 -20.00 1.08 3.40
N ILE A 67 -20.88 0.27 2.80
CA ILE A 67 -20.60 -1.15 2.56
C ILE A 67 -19.36 -1.31 1.65
N MET A 68 -19.28 -0.53 0.58
CA MET A 68 -18.13 -0.57 -0.32
C MET A 68 -16.84 -0.12 0.36
N LEU A 69 -16.91 0.91 1.23
CA LEU A 69 -15.75 1.38 1.98
C LEU A 69 -15.26 0.34 2.99
N ILE A 70 -16.16 -0.28 3.74
CA ILE A 70 -15.79 -1.35 4.66
C ILE A 70 -15.23 -2.53 3.86
N GLY A 71 -15.89 -2.91 2.77
CA GLY A 71 -15.42 -3.97 1.87
C GLY A 71 -14.01 -3.71 1.36
N SER A 72 -13.71 -2.48 0.92
CA SER A 72 -12.37 -2.12 0.42
C SER A 72 -11.31 -2.16 1.51
N LEU A 73 -11.63 -1.76 2.74
CA LEU A 73 -10.71 -1.86 3.89
C LEU A 73 -10.29 -3.30 4.15
N PHE A 74 -11.26 -4.22 4.20
CA PHE A 74 -10.99 -5.63 4.42
C PHE A 74 -10.27 -6.28 3.24
N ALA A 75 -10.72 -6.03 2.02
CA ALA A 75 -10.08 -6.56 0.81
C ALA A 75 -8.62 -6.10 0.71
N SER A 76 -8.36 -4.81 0.95
CA SER A 76 -7.00 -4.25 0.94
C SER A 76 -6.13 -4.88 2.03
N ALA A 77 -6.69 -5.11 3.22
CA ALA A 77 -5.97 -5.70 4.32
C ALA A 77 -5.64 -7.19 4.08
N ILE A 78 -6.56 -7.96 3.48
CA ILE A 78 -6.32 -9.36 3.08
C ILE A 78 -5.26 -9.41 1.98
N GLY A 79 -5.40 -8.58 0.94
CA GLY A 79 -4.42 -8.49 -0.13
C GLY A 79 -3.03 -8.19 0.41
N SER A 80 -2.93 -7.18 1.29
CA SER A 80 -1.69 -6.80 1.97
C SER A 80 -1.06 -7.96 2.73
N TYR A 81 -1.87 -8.68 3.50
CA TYR A 81 -1.42 -9.86 4.24
C TYR A 81 -0.83 -10.94 3.30
N LEU A 82 -1.57 -11.29 2.25
CA LEU A 82 -1.20 -12.36 1.33
C LEU A 82 0.11 -12.07 0.60
N TYR A 83 0.24 -10.87 0.00
CA TYR A 83 1.40 -10.57 -0.83
C TYR A 83 2.66 -10.30 0.01
N ILE A 84 2.53 -9.62 1.17
CA ILE A 84 3.65 -9.37 2.08
C ILE A 84 4.13 -10.70 2.69
N GLY A 85 3.21 -11.62 2.96
CA GLY A 85 3.49 -12.96 3.50
C GLY A 85 4.39 -13.81 2.60
N CYS A 86 4.47 -13.52 1.29
CA CYS A 86 5.38 -14.21 0.37
C CYS A 86 6.86 -13.81 0.53
N GLU A 87 7.17 -12.79 1.34
CA GLU A 87 8.53 -12.31 1.63
C GLU A 87 9.36 -11.86 0.40
N MET A 88 8.76 -11.73 -0.79
CA MET A 88 9.47 -11.35 -2.03
C MET A 88 9.77 -9.84 -2.15
N GLY A 89 9.36 -9.06 -1.15
CA GLY A 89 9.42 -7.61 -1.13
C GLY A 89 8.05 -7.04 -0.76
N CYS A 90 7.98 -5.74 -0.48
CA CYS A 90 6.72 -5.07 -0.23
C CYS A 90 6.67 -3.68 -0.88
N GLY A 91 5.46 -3.21 -1.21
CA GLY A 91 5.23 -1.87 -1.75
C GLY A 91 5.75 -0.76 -0.83
N PRO A 92 5.93 0.48 -1.34
CA PRO A 92 6.61 1.56 -0.62
C PRO A 92 5.92 1.92 0.72
N ARG A 93 4.60 2.10 0.69
CA ARG A 93 3.79 2.43 1.88
C ARG A 93 3.78 1.30 2.91
N ASP A 94 3.66 0.07 2.44
CA ASP A 94 3.68 -1.13 3.30
C ASP A 94 5.08 -1.41 3.83
N GLY A 95 6.12 -1.16 3.04
CA GLY A 95 7.50 -1.25 3.45
C GLY A 95 7.85 -0.24 4.53
N LEU A 96 7.36 1.00 4.43
CA LEU A 96 7.50 2.00 5.48
C LEU A 96 6.87 1.51 6.79
N MET A 97 5.65 0.96 6.72
CA MET A 97 4.97 0.36 7.87
C MET A 97 5.79 -0.78 8.48
N MET A 98 6.30 -1.70 7.66
CA MET A 98 7.14 -2.82 8.11
C MET A 98 8.42 -2.35 8.80
N ALA A 99 9.12 -1.38 8.21
CA ALA A 99 10.36 -0.84 8.74
C ALA A 99 10.12 -0.18 10.11
N LEU A 100 9.08 0.65 10.21
CA LEU A 100 8.74 1.35 11.43
C LEU A 100 8.26 0.40 12.52
N VAL A 101 7.46 -0.62 12.21
CA VAL A 101 7.04 -1.65 13.18
C VAL A 101 8.25 -2.41 13.73
N LYS A 102 9.22 -2.75 12.88
CA LYS A 102 10.45 -3.45 13.30
C LYS A 102 11.35 -2.56 14.16
N ARG A 103 11.52 -1.28 13.80
CA ARG A 103 12.36 -0.35 14.57
C ARG A 103 11.73 0.11 15.88
N THR A 104 10.43 0.40 15.88
CA THR A 104 9.75 0.99 17.06
C THR A 104 9.12 -0.05 17.98
N GLY A 105 8.91 -1.28 17.48
CA GLY A 105 8.21 -2.35 18.22
C GLY A 105 6.71 -2.13 18.40
N LYS A 106 6.16 -0.99 17.97
CA LYS A 106 4.76 -0.58 18.11
C LYS A 106 3.82 -1.44 17.25
N PRO A 107 2.52 -1.50 17.60
CA PRO A 107 1.54 -2.25 16.82
C PRO A 107 1.34 -1.65 15.42
N ILE A 108 0.99 -2.52 14.47
CA ILE A 108 0.76 -2.19 13.06
C ILE A 108 -0.30 -1.09 12.91
N SER A 109 -1.37 -1.16 13.70
CA SER A 109 -2.46 -0.18 13.68
C SER A 109 -1.97 1.25 13.91
N ILE A 110 -1.15 1.47 14.94
CA ILE A 110 -0.63 2.80 15.29
C ILE A 110 0.31 3.32 14.20
N ILE A 111 1.23 2.47 13.72
CA ILE A 111 2.19 2.87 12.69
C ILE A 111 1.46 3.19 11.39
N ARG A 112 0.53 2.33 10.95
CA ARG A 112 -0.21 2.55 9.72
C ARG A 112 -1.11 3.78 9.83
N PHE A 113 -1.80 3.96 10.95
CA PHE A 113 -2.58 5.16 11.24
C PHE A 113 -1.72 6.43 11.13
N SER A 114 -0.52 6.43 11.69
CA SER A 114 0.38 7.59 11.65
C SER A 114 0.82 7.92 10.22
N ILE A 115 1.08 6.89 9.40
CA ILE A 115 1.42 7.06 7.97
C ILE A 115 0.23 7.66 7.22
N GLU A 116 -0.99 7.12 7.40
CA GLU A 116 -2.18 7.63 6.73
C GLU A 116 -2.53 9.04 7.14
N MET A 117 -2.48 9.34 8.44
CA MET A 117 -2.77 10.68 8.94
C MET A 117 -1.72 11.68 8.49
N GLY A 118 -0.44 11.30 8.44
CA GLY A 118 0.61 12.14 7.88
C GLY A 118 0.34 12.46 6.41
N ALA A 119 0.03 11.44 5.60
CA ALA A 119 -0.31 11.62 4.19
C ALA A 119 -1.58 12.47 4.01
N LEU A 120 -2.61 12.27 4.85
CA LEU A 120 -3.85 13.03 4.85
C LEU A 120 -3.61 14.50 5.17
N ILE A 121 -2.83 14.80 6.21
CA ILE A 121 -2.50 16.17 6.61
C ILE A 121 -1.70 16.88 5.51
N ILE A 122 -0.68 16.21 4.95
CA ILE A 122 0.11 16.77 3.84
C ILE A 122 -0.79 17.01 2.63
N GLY A 123 -1.61 16.04 2.25
CA GLY A 123 -2.56 16.18 1.15
C GLY A 123 -3.54 17.32 1.37
N TRP A 124 -4.00 17.53 2.61
CA TRP A 124 -4.89 18.63 2.95
C TRP A 124 -4.21 20.00 2.87
N ILE A 125 -2.95 20.11 3.30
CA ILE A 125 -2.15 21.34 3.17
C ILE A 125 -1.91 21.70 1.69
N LEU A 126 -1.85 20.70 0.81
CA LEU A 126 -1.71 20.86 -0.64
C LEU A 126 -3.07 21.08 -1.35
N ASP A 127 -4.09 21.56 -0.63
CA ASP A 127 -5.46 21.78 -1.14
C ASP A 127 -6.18 20.51 -1.66
N GLY A 128 -5.77 19.33 -1.19
CA GLY A 128 -6.45 18.07 -1.48
C GLY A 128 -7.80 17.95 -0.75
N PHE A 129 -8.80 17.37 -1.41
CA PHE A 129 -10.11 17.14 -0.83
C PHE A 129 -10.09 15.99 0.19
N VAL A 130 -10.40 16.29 1.45
CA VAL A 130 -10.53 15.29 2.52
C VAL A 130 -12.01 15.03 2.81
N GLY A 131 -12.48 13.86 2.40
CA GLY A 131 -13.84 13.39 2.68
C GLY A 131 -13.92 12.52 3.94
N ILE A 132 -15.15 12.25 4.38
CA ILE A 132 -15.43 11.30 5.48
C ILE A 132 -14.84 9.92 5.17
N GLY A 133 -14.92 9.47 3.91
CA GLY A 133 -14.36 8.19 3.51
C GLY A 133 -12.84 8.11 3.66
N THR A 134 -12.12 9.21 3.41
CA THR A 134 -10.67 9.32 3.59
C THR A 134 -10.31 9.19 5.07
N LEU A 135 -11.06 9.86 5.95
CA LEU A 135 -10.89 9.74 7.39
C LEU A 135 -11.15 8.29 7.84
N VAL A 136 -12.28 7.69 7.49
CA VAL A 136 -12.58 6.31 7.88
C VAL A 136 -11.51 5.35 7.37
N THR A 137 -10.96 5.59 6.18
CA THR A 137 -9.87 4.78 5.63
C THR A 137 -8.57 4.94 6.43
N ALA A 138 -8.20 6.18 6.74
CA ALA A 138 -6.99 6.51 7.50
C ALA A 138 -6.99 5.87 8.90
N PHE A 139 -8.13 5.95 9.59
CA PHE A 139 -8.30 5.32 10.91
C PHE A 139 -8.46 3.79 10.78
N GLY A 140 -9.24 3.31 9.82
CA GLY A 140 -9.68 1.91 9.75
C GLY A 140 -8.64 0.93 9.22
N ILE A 141 -7.86 1.31 8.20
CA ILE A 141 -7.00 0.37 7.47
C ILE A 141 -5.94 -0.28 8.37
N GLY A 142 -5.36 0.50 9.30
CA GLY A 142 -4.37 0.00 10.24
C GLY A 142 -4.94 -1.08 11.18
N TYR A 143 -6.18 -0.89 11.65
CA TYR A 143 -6.86 -1.89 12.48
C TYR A 143 -7.25 -3.13 11.68
N CYS A 144 -7.76 -2.98 10.46
CA CYS A 144 -8.10 -4.10 9.58
C CYS A 144 -6.88 -4.99 9.29
N ILE A 145 -5.74 -4.37 8.93
CA ILE A 145 -4.49 -5.10 8.71
C ILE A 145 -4.06 -5.82 9.98
N GLN A 146 -4.01 -5.12 11.11
CA GLN A 146 -3.60 -5.74 12.38
C GLN A 146 -4.50 -6.92 12.76
N MET A 147 -5.80 -6.79 12.53
CA MET A 147 -6.77 -7.85 12.84
C MET A 147 -6.52 -9.09 11.98
N ILE A 148 -6.27 -8.93 10.68
CA ILE A 148 -5.97 -10.06 9.79
C ILE A 148 -4.69 -10.78 10.21
N TYR A 149 -3.62 -10.04 10.50
CA TYR A 149 -2.38 -10.65 10.99
C TYR A 149 -2.57 -11.42 12.30
N LYS A 150 -3.40 -10.90 13.22
CA LYS A 150 -3.77 -11.60 14.47
C LYS A 150 -4.59 -12.87 14.18
N VAL A 151 -5.60 -12.79 13.32
CA VAL A 151 -6.47 -13.93 12.96
C VAL A 151 -5.66 -15.04 12.30
N CYS A 152 -4.76 -14.68 11.39
CA CYS A 152 -3.87 -15.62 10.72
C CYS A 152 -2.66 -16.07 11.57
N LYS A 153 -2.55 -15.62 12.84
CA LYS A 153 -1.44 -15.93 13.77
C LYS A 153 -0.06 -15.72 13.16
N SER A 154 0.09 -14.70 12.32
CA SER A 154 1.32 -14.43 11.59
C SER A 154 1.98 -13.18 12.14
N ASP A 155 3.28 -13.29 12.45
CA ASP A 155 4.05 -12.18 12.99
C ASP A 155 4.79 -11.44 11.89
N VAL A 156 4.31 -10.23 11.63
CA VAL A 156 4.95 -9.23 10.76
C VAL A 156 6.44 -9.02 11.09
N LYS A 157 6.80 -9.13 12.37
CA LYS A 157 8.17 -8.93 12.84
C LYS A 157 9.13 -10.02 12.38
N LEU A 158 8.63 -11.23 12.13
CA LEU A 158 9.44 -12.39 11.72
C LEU A 158 9.74 -12.40 10.22
N LEU A 159 8.93 -11.69 9.42
CA LEU A 159 9.06 -11.71 7.96
C LEU A 159 10.40 -11.14 7.50
N LYS A 160 11.19 -11.90 6.73
CA LYS A 160 12.47 -11.45 6.16
C LYS A 160 12.32 -11.23 4.66
N HIS A 161 12.15 -9.96 4.26
CA HIS A 161 12.08 -9.61 2.85
C HIS A 161 13.39 -9.92 2.12
N ARG A 162 13.25 -10.69 1.04
CA ARG A 162 14.34 -11.08 0.14
C ARG A 162 14.71 -9.92 -0.76
N ASN A 163 16.00 -9.75 -1.01
CA ASN A 163 16.51 -8.81 -2.00
C ASN A 163 16.26 -9.31 -3.43
N ILE A 164 16.35 -8.41 -4.42
CA ILE A 164 16.20 -8.75 -5.86
C ILE A 164 17.01 -9.99 -6.26
N LYS A 165 18.29 -10.06 -5.86
CA LYS A 165 19.19 -11.18 -6.19
C LYS A 165 18.74 -12.50 -5.55
N GLU A 166 18.27 -12.46 -4.31
CA GLU A 166 17.77 -13.63 -3.58
C GLU A 166 16.42 -14.10 -4.17
N GLY A 167 15.57 -13.15 -4.59
CA GLY A 167 14.31 -13.43 -5.26
C GLY A 167 14.50 -14.13 -6.61
N LEU A 168 15.41 -13.63 -7.45
CA LEU A 168 15.74 -14.25 -8.75
C LEU A 168 16.28 -15.68 -8.58
N LYS A 169 17.17 -15.88 -7.60
CA LYS A 169 17.73 -17.20 -7.32
C LYS A 169 16.64 -18.19 -6.90
N PHE A 170 15.74 -17.78 -6.01
CA PHE A 170 14.61 -18.61 -5.57
C PHE A 170 13.67 -18.96 -6.72
N MET A 171 13.33 -18.00 -7.59
CA MET A 171 12.49 -18.27 -8.76
C MET A 171 13.14 -19.30 -9.68
N ASN A 172 14.44 -19.17 -9.96
CA ASN A 172 15.16 -20.16 -10.74
C ASN A 172 15.13 -21.53 -10.05
N GLU A 173 15.38 -21.60 -8.74
CA GLU A 173 15.32 -22.87 -8.00
C GLU A 173 13.92 -23.53 -8.05
N CYS A 174 12.83 -22.76 -8.09
CA CYS A 174 11.48 -23.29 -8.23
C CYS A 174 11.10 -23.68 -9.67
N ILE A 175 11.70 -23.05 -10.69
CA ILE A 175 11.44 -23.36 -12.10
C ILE A 175 12.25 -24.58 -12.57
N THR A 176 13.42 -24.81 -11.96
CA THR A 176 14.36 -25.86 -12.37
C THR A 176 14.20 -27.18 -11.60
N ASN A 177 13.36 -27.20 -10.54
CA ASN A 177 12.91 -28.41 -9.85
C ASN A 177 11.51 -28.80 -10.31
#